data_AF-A0A484VVX1-F1
#
_entry.id   AF-A0A484VVX1-F1
#
_cell.length_a   1.000
_cell.length_b   1.000
_cell.length_c   1.000
_cell.angle_alpha   90.00
_cell.angle_beta   90.00
_cell.angle_gamma   90.00
#
_symmetry.space_group_name_H-M   'P 1'
#
loop_
_entity.id
_entity.type
_entity.pdbx_description
1 polymer ?
#
loop_
_entity_poly.entity_id
_entity_poly.type
_entity_poly.pdbx_seq_one_letter_code
_entity_poly.pdbx_strand_id
1 'polypeptide(L)'
;MSHVCSISTCPIATQSKIQNYDSSFLQSDYNGLFRDRTYGGLDRIASANQLTTGVTTRVYDESAVERFNVSVGQIYYFTESRTGDDDINWEKDNKTGSLVWAGDTYWRMSDRWGLRGGIQYDTRLDTVATSSAAIEYRRDEDRMIQLTYRYASPEYIQATLPKNSTDRTWDAPQYKEGISQVGAAASWPIADRWSIVGAYYFDTNANKAADQMVGLQYNSCCYALRVGYERKLNGWDTQNVQSKYDNVIGFNIELRRPEFQLRSGHAADAALEHSAVP
;
A
#
# COMPACT_ATOMS: atom_id res chain seq x y z
N MET A 1 17.64 -16.33 12.86
CA MET A 1 17.39 -14.93 13.30
C MET A 1 18.57 -14.10 12.85
N SER A 2 18.32 -13.00 12.14
CA SER A 2 19.34 -12.08 11.62
C SER A 2 19.17 -10.71 12.27
N HIS A 3 20.28 -10.06 12.59
CA HIS A 3 20.31 -8.71 13.14
C HIS A 3 21.04 -7.81 12.15
N VAL A 4 20.51 -6.61 11.91
CA VAL A 4 21.12 -5.62 11.03
C VAL A 4 21.25 -4.31 11.81
N CYS A 5 22.43 -3.73 11.74
CA CYS A 5 22.75 -2.44 12.35
C CYS A 5 23.43 -1.60 11.28
N SER A 6 22.98 -0.36 11.09
CA SER A 6 23.55 0.59 10.14
C SER A 6 23.70 1.94 10.82
N ILE A 7 24.84 2.59 10.62
CA ILE A 7 25.07 3.97 11.06
C ILE A 7 25.18 4.87 9.83
N SER A 8 24.49 6.01 9.86
CA SER A 8 24.51 6.97 8.76
C SER A 8 24.84 8.36 9.27
N THR A 9 25.88 8.96 8.67
CA THR A 9 26.34 10.31 8.98
C THR A 9 26.38 11.15 7.71
N CYS A 10 25.58 12.22 7.66
CA CYS A 10 25.55 13.22 6.61
C CYS A 10 25.55 14.61 7.26
N PRO A 11 26.53 15.48 6.94
CA PRO A 11 26.65 16.79 7.57
C PRO A 11 25.48 17.70 7.22
N ILE A 12 25.23 18.69 8.08
CA ILE A 12 24.19 19.69 7.86
C ILE A 12 24.61 20.62 6.72
N ALA A 13 23.71 20.82 5.75
CA ALA A 13 23.84 21.80 4.69
C ALA A 13 22.51 22.53 4.48
N THR A 14 22.55 23.86 4.38
CA THR A 14 21.35 24.69 4.19
C THR A 14 20.91 24.68 2.72
N GLN A 15 19.69 24.20 2.45
CA GLN A 15 19.17 24.00 1.08
C GLN A 15 18.01 24.94 0.72
N SER A 16 17.68 25.94 1.56
CA SER A 16 16.55 26.88 1.34
C SER A 16 16.62 27.73 0.08
N LYS A 17 17.78 27.84 -0.57
CA LYS A 17 17.95 28.54 -1.85
C LYS A 17 17.82 27.62 -3.08
N ILE A 18 17.62 26.32 -2.86
CA ILE A 18 17.46 25.30 -3.92
C ILE A 18 15.97 25.02 -4.04
N GLN A 19 15.41 25.18 -5.23
CA GLN A 19 14.00 24.86 -5.48
C GLN A 19 13.78 23.34 -5.44
N ASN A 20 12.58 22.91 -5.05
CA ASN A 20 12.21 21.51 -5.05
C ASN A 20 11.52 21.15 -6.38
N TYR A 21 12.19 20.37 -7.23
CA TYR A 21 11.68 19.86 -8.51
C TYR A 21 11.25 18.39 -8.39
N ASP A 22 12.03 17.55 -7.72
CA ASP A 22 11.84 16.10 -7.71
C ASP A 22 11.95 15.42 -6.32
N SER A 23 12.02 16.19 -5.23
CA SER A 23 12.11 15.64 -3.88
C SER A 23 10.76 15.54 -3.16
N SER A 24 10.39 14.31 -2.80
CA SER A 24 9.22 13.99 -1.98
C SER A 24 9.59 13.06 -0.82
N PHE A 25 8.83 13.13 0.28
CA PHE A 25 9.09 12.32 1.47
C PHE A 25 8.84 10.83 1.17
N LEU A 26 9.78 9.97 1.56
CA LEU A 26 9.67 8.54 1.31
C LEU A 26 9.02 7.81 2.49
N GLN A 27 8.15 6.85 2.17
CA GLN A 27 7.65 5.89 3.17
C GLN A 27 8.77 4.95 3.63
N SER A 28 8.70 4.50 4.88
CA SER A 28 9.68 3.62 5.49
C SER A 28 9.02 2.34 5.97
N ASP A 29 8.98 1.34 5.09
CA ASP A 29 8.82 -0.07 5.47
C ASP A 29 10.09 -0.56 6.21
N TYR A 30 10.13 -1.84 6.63
CA TYR A 30 11.28 -2.36 7.37
C TYR A 30 12.61 -2.17 6.61
N ASN A 31 12.61 -2.44 5.30
CA ASN A 31 13.80 -2.28 4.47
C ASN A 31 14.16 -0.79 4.28
N GLY A 32 13.14 0.06 4.14
CA GLY A 32 13.26 1.51 4.01
C GLY A 32 13.94 2.17 5.21
N LEU A 33 13.91 1.56 6.40
CA LEU A 33 14.66 2.06 7.57
C LEU A 33 16.17 2.11 7.36
N PHE A 34 16.71 1.23 6.51
CA PHE A 34 18.14 1.12 6.21
C PHE A 34 18.56 1.94 4.98
N ARG A 35 17.61 2.66 4.37
CA ARG A 35 17.89 3.58 3.26
C ARG A 35 18.66 4.80 3.78
N ASP A 36 19.61 5.27 2.98
CA ASP A 36 20.44 6.45 3.25
C ASP A 36 19.75 7.78 2.88
N ARG A 37 18.47 7.74 2.52
CA ARG A 37 17.68 8.87 1.99
C ARG A 37 16.30 8.95 2.64
N THR A 38 15.98 10.16 3.12
CA THR A 38 14.64 10.54 3.63
C THR A 38 13.70 10.98 2.51
N TYR A 39 14.24 11.66 1.49
CA TYR A 39 13.50 12.14 0.33
C TYR A 39 13.95 11.40 -0.94
N GLY A 40 13.05 11.30 -1.91
CA GLY A 40 13.41 10.98 -3.29
C GLY A 40 14.16 12.14 -3.97
N GLY A 41 14.65 11.90 -5.18
CA GLY A 41 15.31 12.95 -5.95
C GLY A 41 16.65 13.41 -5.36
N LEU A 42 17.08 14.62 -5.75
CA LEU A 42 18.37 15.19 -5.34
C LEU A 42 18.29 16.60 -4.75
N ASP A 43 17.12 17.24 -4.78
CA ASP A 43 16.94 18.63 -4.34
C ASP A 43 16.87 18.79 -2.82
N ARG A 44 16.50 17.73 -2.09
CA ARG A 44 16.45 17.69 -0.62
C ARG A 44 17.21 16.47 -0.09
N ILE A 45 18.37 16.71 0.51
CA ILE A 45 19.18 15.71 1.20
C ILE A 45 19.20 16.06 2.68
N ALA A 46 18.50 15.28 3.50
CA ALA A 46 18.44 15.54 4.92
C ALA A 46 19.77 15.20 5.59
N SER A 47 20.21 16.02 6.54
CA SER A 47 21.32 15.67 7.42
C SER A 47 20.98 14.40 8.19
N ALA A 48 21.98 13.56 8.39
CA ALA A 48 21.82 12.28 9.07
C ALA A 48 22.85 12.18 10.19
N ASN A 49 22.39 11.85 11.38
CA ASN A 49 23.23 11.35 12.45
C ASN A 49 22.37 10.37 13.23
N GLN A 50 22.31 9.14 12.69
CA GLN A 50 21.32 8.17 13.10
C GLN A 50 21.89 6.75 13.13
N LEU A 51 21.30 5.94 14.00
CA LEU A 51 21.57 4.52 14.15
C LEU A 51 20.28 3.75 13.81
N THR A 52 20.31 2.97 12.74
CA THR A 52 19.23 2.05 12.38
C THR A 52 19.53 0.68 12.96
N THR A 53 18.58 0.12 13.69
CA THR A 53 18.67 -1.26 14.21
C THR A 53 17.44 -2.04 13.80
N GLY A 54 17.64 -3.30 13.42
CA GLY A 54 16.52 -4.18 13.10
C GLY A 54 16.85 -5.63 13.29
N VAL A 55 15.80 -6.41 13.46
CA VAL A 55 15.86 -7.85 13.65
C VAL A 55 14.83 -8.53 12.76
N THR A 56 15.25 -9.62 12.14
CA THR A 56 14.37 -10.47 11.33
C THR A 56 14.48 -11.91 11.80
N THR A 57 13.32 -12.52 12.03
CA THR A 57 13.19 -13.95 12.26
C THR A 57 12.55 -14.58 11.03
N ARG A 58 13.13 -15.70 10.57
CA ARG A 58 12.63 -16.50 9.45
C ARG A 58 12.51 -17.94 9.91
N VAL A 59 11.44 -18.60 9.51
CA VAL A 59 11.15 -20.01 9.80
C VAL A 59 10.99 -20.74 8.47
N TYR A 60 11.73 -21.83 8.34
CA TYR A 60 11.76 -22.69 7.16
C TYR A 60 11.15 -24.04 7.49
N ASP A 61 10.54 -24.69 6.51
CA ASP A 61 10.14 -26.10 6.63
C ASP A 61 11.31 -27.06 6.36
N GLU A 62 11.05 -28.36 6.47
CA GLU A 62 12.03 -29.43 6.23
C GLU A 62 12.60 -29.43 4.80
N SER A 63 11.88 -28.82 3.85
CA SER A 63 12.32 -28.65 2.45
C SER A 63 13.08 -27.34 2.22
N ALA A 64 13.47 -26.64 3.30
CA ALA A 64 14.13 -25.34 3.28
C ALA A 64 13.30 -24.23 2.59
N VAL A 65 11.98 -24.38 2.53
CA VAL A 65 11.07 -23.33 2.03
C VAL A 65 10.71 -22.40 3.18
N GLU A 66 10.88 -21.09 2.98
CA GLU A 66 10.49 -20.09 3.98
C GLU A 66 8.95 -20.08 4.14
N ARG A 67 8.49 -20.41 5.35
CA ARG A 67 7.06 -20.43 5.69
C ARG A 67 6.63 -19.19 6.45
N PHE A 68 7.52 -18.56 7.20
CA PHE A 68 7.19 -17.39 7.99
C PHE A 68 8.40 -16.47 8.12
N ASN A 69 8.16 -15.16 8.05
CA ASN A 69 9.09 -14.16 8.51
C ASN A 69 8.39 -13.04 9.26
N VAL A 70 9.14 -12.44 10.18
CA VAL A 70 8.76 -11.21 10.86
C VAL A 70 10.01 -10.37 11.05
N SER A 71 9.89 -9.10 10.72
CA SER A 71 10.95 -8.10 10.82
C SER A 71 10.46 -6.91 11.61
N VAL A 72 11.28 -6.41 12.53
CA VAL A 72 11.01 -5.19 13.30
C VAL A 72 12.28 -4.37 13.36
N GLY A 73 12.18 -3.08 13.09
CA GLY A 73 13.30 -2.17 13.15
C GLY A 73 12.91 -0.78 13.61
N GLN A 74 13.94 0.00 13.96
CA GLN A 74 13.81 1.39 14.36
C GLN A 74 14.99 2.22 13.87
N ILE A 75 14.77 3.53 13.75
CA ILE A 75 15.83 4.53 13.58
C ILE A 75 15.92 5.38 14.84
N TYR A 76 17.09 5.37 15.46
CA TYR A 76 17.45 6.26 16.56
C TYR A 76 18.21 7.46 16.02
N TYR A 77 17.69 8.67 16.24
CA TYR A 77 18.31 9.93 15.80
C TYR A 77 19.13 10.55 16.94
N PHE A 78 20.44 10.72 16.73
CA PHE A 78 21.32 11.43 17.67
C PHE A 78 21.17 12.94 17.58
N THR A 79 20.90 13.45 16.37
CA THR A 79 20.56 14.85 16.13
C THR A 79 19.37 14.93 15.19
N GLU A 80 18.66 16.05 15.23
CA GLU A 80 17.57 16.33 14.31
C GLU A 80 18.02 16.23 12.85
N SER A 81 17.19 15.60 12.02
CA SER A 81 17.39 15.53 10.58
C SER A 81 16.87 16.81 9.92
N ARG A 82 17.76 17.55 9.25
CA ARG A 82 17.47 18.89 8.71
C ARG A 82 17.87 19.00 7.26
N THR A 83 17.06 19.69 6.46
CA THR A 83 17.43 20.17 5.11
C THR A 83 17.72 21.68 5.12
N GLY A 84 17.29 22.39 6.17
CA GLY A 84 17.35 23.85 6.25
C GLY A 84 16.19 24.56 5.54
N ASP A 85 15.20 23.80 5.07
CA ASP A 85 13.92 24.21 4.48
C ASP A 85 12.84 23.20 4.91
N ASP A 86 12.80 22.93 6.21
CA ASP A 86 11.99 21.87 6.81
C ASP A 86 10.59 22.40 7.15
N ASP A 87 9.67 22.33 6.19
CA ASP A 87 8.27 22.79 6.32
C ASP A 87 7.30 21.67 6.74
N ILE A 88 7.81 20.54 7.25
CA ILE A 88 6.96 19.42 7.69
C ILE A 88 6.31 19.78 9.03
N ASN A 89 4.98 19.77 9.07
CA ASN A 89 4.21 19.98 10.29
C ASN A 89 4.10 18.66 11.06
N TRP A 90 4.91 18.51 12.10
CA TRP A 90 4.82 17.40 13.02
C TRP A 90 3.86 17.71 14.16
N GLU A 91 3.14 16.69 14.65
CA GLU A 91 2.27 16.82 15.84
C GLU A 91 3.08 17.03 17.12
N LYS A 92 4.29 16.43 17.18
CA LYS A 92 5.23 16.58 18.29
C LYS A 92 6.57 17.10 17.80
N ASP A 93 7.20 17.97 18.61
CA ASP A 93 8.57 18.46 18.38
C ASP A 93 9.65 17.45 18.83
N ASN A 94 9.46 16.18 18.50
CA ASN A 94 10.40 15.11 18.83
C ASN A 94 11.57 15.13 17.84
N LYS A 95 12.73 15.63 18.28
CA LYS A 95 13.90 15.85 17.43
C LYS A 95 14.95 14.74 17.47
N THR A 96 14.99 13.96 18.55
CA THR A 96 16.02 12.93 18.81
C THR A 96 15.40 11.72 19.49
N GLY A 97 16.11 10.59 19.45
CA GLY A 97 15.65 9.32 20.01
C GLY A 97 15.09 8.37 18.95
N SER A 98 14.40 7.33 19.39
CA SER A 98 13.77 6.34 18.51
C SER A 98 12.48 6.88 17.89
N LEU A 99 12.60 7.58 16.76
CA LEU A 99 11.48 8.28 16.16
C LEU A 99 10.67 7.40 15.20
N VAL A 100 11.36 6.66 14.33
CA VAL A 100 10.72 5.86 13.28
C VAL A 100 10.83 4.40 13.62
N TRP A 101 9.70 3.69 13.55
CA TRP A 101 9.60 2.25 13.76
C TRP A 101 8.87 1.64 12.56
N ALA A 102 9.34 0.49 12.10
CA ALA A 102 8.64 -0.26 11.07
C ALA A 102 8.70 -1.76 11.37
N GLY A 103 7.65 -2.46 10.97
CA GLY A 103 7.59 -3.91 11.08
C GLY A 103 6.82 -4.52 9.94
N ASP A 104 7.34 -5.64 9.44
CA ASP A 104 6.76 -6.39 8.33
C ASP A 104 6.68 -7.86 8.69
N THR A 105 5.66 -8.54 8.19
CA THR A 105 5.45 -9.97 8.41
C THR A 105 4.89 -10.64 7.18
N TYR A 106 5.33 -11.87 6.95
CA TYR A 106 4.80 -12.76 5.93
C TYR A 106 4.61 -14.14 6.51
N TRP A 107 3.47 -14.75 6.27
CA TRP A 107 3.16 -16.10 6.71
C TRP A 107 2.47 -16.91 5.63
N ARG A 108 3.19 -17.89 5.09
CA ARG A 108 2.65 -18.96 4.25
C ARG A 108 2.23 -20.14 5.13
N MET A 109 1.03 -20.03 5.70
CA MET A 109 0.45 -21.02 6.62
C MET A 109 0.30 -22.40 5.99
N SER A 110 -0.01 -22.44 4.69
CA SER A 110 -0.06 -23.66 3.87
C SER A 110 0.26 -23.31 2.42
N ASP A 111 0.17 -24.28 1.52
CA ASP A 111 0.30 -23.99 0.08
C ASP A 111 -0.89 -23.21 -0.50
N ARG A 112 -1.94 -22.96 0.30
CA ARG A 112 -3.13 -22.23 -0.14
C ARG A 112 -3.44 -20.97 0.67
N TRP A 113 -2.84 -20.82 1.84
CA TRP A 113 -3.11 -19.68 2.73
C TRP A 113 -1.84 -18.86 2.92
N GLY A 114 -1.96 -17.57 2.63
CA GLY A 114 -0.91 -16.57 2.82
C GLY A 114 -1.43 -15.38 3.60
N LEU A 115 -0.59 -14.83 4.47
CA LEU A 115 -0.83 -13.58 5.18
C LEU A 115 0.38 -12.66 4.98
N ARG A 116 0.12 -11.37 4.79
CA ARG A 116 1.10 -10.29 4.75
C ARG A 116 0.62 -9.17 5.65
N GLY A 117 1.55 -8.52 6.34
CA GLY A 117 1.27 -7.34 7.13
C GLY A 117 2.48 -6.42 7.18
N GLY A 118 2.22 -5.13 7.25
CA GLY A 118 3.23 -4.09 7.40
C GLY A 118 2.69 -2.93 8.22
N ILE A 119 3.52 -2.37 9.08
CA ILE A 119 3.17 -1.21 9.91
C ILE A 119 4.35 -0.26 10.02
N GLN A 120 4.09 1.03 9.90
CA GLN A 120 5.04 2.11 10.14
C GLN A 120 4.47 3.02 11.23
N TYR A 121 5.27 3.29 12.24
CA TYR A 121 4.94 4.19 13.35
C TYR A 121 6.00 5.29 13.45
N ASP A 122 5.54 6.52 13.68
CA ASP A 122 6.42 7.67 13.84
C ASP A 122 6.01 8.46 15.09
N THR A 123 6.91 8.57 16.07
CA THR A 123 6.62 9.26 17.33
C THR A 123 6.41 10.75 17.16
N ARG A 124 6.81 11.34 16.02
CA ARG A 124 6.53 12.74 15.69
C ARG A 124 5.08 12.96 15.28
N LEU A 125 4.41 11.91 14.81
CA LEU A 125 2.97 11.91 14.48
C LEU A 125 2.10 11.47 15.66
N ASP A 126 2.69 10.89 16.71
CA ASP A 126 1.98 10.31 17.87
C ASP A 126 0.94 9.22 17.48
N THR A 127 1.09 8.63 16.29
CA THR A 127 0.17 7.64 15.73
C THR A 127 0.88 6.73 14.73
N VAL A 128 0.17 5.68 14.28
CA VAL A 128 0.59 4.85 13.16
C VAL A 128 0.55 5.70 11.90
N ALA A 129 1.69 5.82 11.21
CA ALA A 129 1.77 6.55 9.95
C ALA A 129 0.97 5.82 8.88
N THR A 130 1.33 4.56 8.63
CA THR A 130 0.68 3.69 7.65
C THR A 130 0.64 2.26 8.15
N SER A 131 -0.40 1.50 7.79
CA SER A 131 -0.40 0.05 7.93
C SER A 131 -1.15 -0.64 6.80
N SER A 132 -0.76 -1.87 6.52
CA SER A 132 -1.44 -2.73 5.56
C SER A 132 -1.47 -4.17 6.07
N ALA A 133 -2.56 -4.86 5.77
CA ALA A 133 -2.73 -6.27 6.05
C ALA A 133 -3.46 -6.94 4.90
N ALA A 134 -3.04 -8.15 4.53
CA ALA A 134 -3.70 -8.95 3.52
C ALA A 134 -3.67 -10.41 3.94
N ILE A 135 -4.82 -11.08 3.88
CA ILE A 135 -4.92 -12.53 3.97
C ILE A 135 -5.53 -13.06 2.68
N GLU A 136 -4.91 -14.08 2.12
CA GLU A 136 -5.29 -14.67 0.85
C GLU A 136 -5.43 -16.18 0.99
N TYR A 137 -6.55 -16.70 0.53
CA TYR A 137 -6.73 -18.07 0.13
C TYR A 137 -6.59 -18.18 -1.39
N ARG A 138 -5.66 -19.00 -1.87
CA ARG A 138 -5.52 -19.33 -3.29
C ARG A 138 -5.33 -20.82 -3.46
N ARG A 139 -6.27 -21.49 -4.12
CA ARG A 139 -6.16 -22.93 -4.42
C ARG A 139 -5.49 -23.19 -5.75
N ASP A 140 -5.86 -22.40 -6.75
CA ASP A 140 -5.43 -22.46 -8.12
C ASP A 140 -5.72 -21.09 -8.77
N GLU A 141 -5.46 -20.96 -10.07
CA GLU A 141 -5.65 -19.75 -10.86
C GLU A 141 -7.10 -19.24 -10.90
N ASP A 142 -8.10 -20.10 -10.70
CA ASP A 142 -9.52 -19.73 -10.82
C ASP A 142 -10.19 -19.52 -9.46
N ARG A 143 -9.58 -20.04 -8.38
CA ARG A 143 -10.15 -20.08 -7.02
C ARG A 143 -9.29 -19.32 -6.05
N MET A 144 -9.71 -18.10 -5.77
CA MET A 144 -9.06 -17.26 -4.77
C MET A 144 -10.04 -16.37 -4.02
N ILE A 145 -9.70 -16.07 -2.78
CA ILE A 145 -10.38 -15.10 -1.93
C ILE A 145 -9.28 -14.31 -1.22
N GLN A 146 -9.35 -12.99 -1.28
CA GLN A 146 -8.42 -12.08 -0.64
C GLN A 146 -9.20 -11.07 0.20
N LEU A 147 -8.75 -10.88 1.43
CA LEU A 147 -9.21 -9.81 2.31
C LEU A 147 -8.02 -8.90 2.60
N THR A 148 -8.24 -7.59 2.49
CA THR A 148 -7.20 -6.57 2.64
C THR A 148 -7.70 -5.47 3.57
N TYR A 149 -6.79 -4.86 4.29
CA TYR A 149 -7.01 -3.66 5.06
C TYR A 149 -5.83 -2.71 4.86
N ARG A 150 -6.12 -1.43 4.61
CA ARG A 150 -5.11 -0.38 4.47
C ARG A 150 -5.50 0.82 5.34
N TYR A 151 -4.51 1.40 6.00
CA TYR A 151 -4.69 2.55 6.86
C TYR A 151 -3.56 3.56 6.67
N ALA A 152 -3.93 4.84 6.59
CA ALA A 152 -3.02 5.97 6.67
C ALA A 152 -3.66 7.03 7.57
N SER A 153 -2.94 7.49 8.59
CA SER A 153 -3.50 8.41 9.57
C SER A 153 -3.69 9.82 9.00
N PRO A 154 -4.67 10.60 9.51
CA PRO A 154 -4.80 12.03 9.22
C PRO A 154 -3.49 12.80 9.42
N GLU A 155 -2.75 12.50 10.49
CA GLU A 155 -1.47 13.11 10.84
C GLU A 155 -0.40 12.81 9.79
N TYR A 156 -0.37 11.58 9.27
CA TYR A 156 0.52 11.22 8.16
C TYR A 156 0.19 11.97 6.87
N ILE A 157 -1.10 12.06 6.51
CA ILE A 157 -1.55 12.84 5.35
C ILE A 157 -1.17 14.31 5.52
N GLN A 158 -1.34 14.85 6.72
CA GLN A 158 -1.02 16.24 7.02
C GLN A 158 0.50 16.52 6.93
N ALA A 159 1.34 15.58 7.36
CA ALA A 159 2.80 15.74 7.35
C ALA A 159 3.42 15.53 5.95
N THR A 160 2.79 14.73 5.08
CA THR A 160 3.38 14.31 3.80
C THR A 160 2.80 14.99 2.57
N LEU A 161 1.57 15.52 2.63
CA LEU A 161 0.99 16.25 1.52
C LEU A 161 1.44 17.72 1.47
N PRO A 162 1.48 18.35 0.27
CA PRO A 162 1.94 19.72 0.11
C PRO A 162 1.16 20.72 0.98
N LYS A 163 1.91 21.60 1.64
CA LYS A 163 1.40 22.76 2.40
C LYS A 163 1.99 24.05 1.84
N ASN A 164 1.60 24.45 0.64
CA ASN A 164 1.96 25.76 0.13
C ASN A 164 0.72 26.67 0.06
N SER A 165 0.92 27.99 -0.06
CA SER A 165 -0.18 28.97 -0.01
C SER A 165 -1.25 28.74 -1.09
N THR A 166 -0.89 28.02 -2.15
CA THR A 166 -1.73 27.68 -3.30
C THR A 166 -2.35 26.27 -3.24
N ASP A 167 -1.83 25.39 -2.39
CA ASP A 167 -2.22 23.98 -2.29
C ASP A 167 -2.52 23.60 -0.83
N ARG A 168 -3.80 23.37 -0.56
CA ARG A 168 -4.34 22.95 0.75
C ARG A 168 -4.95 21.56 0.68
N THR A 169 -4.40 20.68 -0.16
CA THR A 169 -4.88 19.30 -0.33
C THR A 169 -5.00 18.58 1.01
N TRP A 170 -4.06 18.79 1.94
CA TRP A 170 -4.08 18.20 3.29
C TRP A 170 -5.34 18.50 4.12
N ASP A 171 -6.00 19.64 3.92
CA ASP A 171 -7.19 20.07 4.69
C ASP A 171 -8.49 19.83 3.92
N ALA A 172 -8.39 19.37 2.66
CA ALA A 172 -9.56 19.17 1.85
C ALA A 172 -10.41 18.01 2.42
N PRO A 173 -11.75 18.13 2.45
CA PRO A 173 -12.63 17.12 3.06
C PRO A 173 -12.42 15.70 2.53
N GLN A 174 -12.01 15.56 1.27
CA GLN A 174 -11.76 14.28 0.63
C GLN A 174 -10.44 13.59 1.01
N TYR A 175 -9.52 14.28 1.70
CA TYR A 175 -8.18 13.74 2.06
C TYR A 175 -7.89 13.79 3.56
N LYS A 176 -8.42 14.80 4.27
CA LYS A 176 -8.06 15.11 5.67
C LYS A 176 -8.30 13.97 6.67
N GLU A 177 -9.22 13.06 6.38
CA GLU A 177 -9.57 11.96 7.30
C GLU A 177 -8.61 10.76 7.17
N GLY A 178 -7.60 10.84 6.29
CA GLY A 178 -6.71 9.73 6.04
C GLY A 178 -7.38 8.62 5.22
N ILE A 179 -6.82 7.43 5.32
CA ILE A 179 -7.31 6.23 4.65
C ILE A 179 -7.63 5.21 5.73
N SER A 180 -8.82 4.62 5.68
CA SER A 180 -9.16 3.45 6.48
C SER A 180 -10.09 2.56 5.67
N GLN A 181 -9.51 1.62 4.92
CA GLN A 181 -10.23 0.89 3.87
C GLN A 181 -10.10 -0.62 4.07
N VAL A 182 -11.25 -1.30 4.01
CA VAL A 182 -11.34 -2.77 3.92
C VAL A 182 -11.66 -3.15 2.49
N GLY A 183 -10.91 -4.11 1.94
CA GLY A 183 -11.14 -4.65 0.60
C GLY A 183 -11.36 -6.15 0.64
N ALA A 184 -12.31 -6.65 -0.16
CA ALA A 184 -12.50 -8.06 -0.40
C ALA A 184 -12.52 -8.32 -1.90
N ALA A 185 -11.77 -9.32 -2.37
CA ALA A 185 -11.76 -9.77 -3.74
C ALA A 185 -11.90 -11.30 -3.79
N ALA A 186 -12.69 -11.81 -4.74
CA ALA A 186 -12.88 -13.24 -4.92
C ALA A 186 -13.05 -13.60 -6.39
N SER A 187 -12.47 -14.72 -6.78
CA SER A 187 -12.72 -15.39 -8.06
C SER A 187 -13.06 -16.85 -7.77
N TRP A 188 -14.15 -17.34 -8.34
CA TRP A 188 -14.59 -18.71 -8.13
C TRP A 188 -15.31 -19.30 -9.34
N PRO A 189 -15.01 -20.55 -9.75
CA PRO A 189 -15.79 -21.27 -10.74
C PRO A 189 -17.11 -21.73 -10.11
N ILE A 190 -18.22 -21.39 -10.74
CA ILE A 190 -19.58 -21.72 -10.26
C ILE A 190 -20.19 -22.91 -11.00
N ALA A 191 -19.72 -23.19 -12.21
CA ALA A 191 -20.10 -24.35 -13.01
C ALA A 191 -18.99 -24.67 -14.02
N ASP A 192 -19.12 -25.78 -14.74
CA ASP A 192 -18.21 -26.09 -15.85
C ASP A 192 -18.19 -24.91 -16.83
N ARG A 193 -16.98 -24.38 -17.10
CA ARG A 193 -16.72 -23.24 -17.98
C ARG A 193 -17.19 -21.87 -17.48
N TRP A 194 -17.85 -21.77 -16.33
CA TRP A 194 -18.32 -20.49 -15.79
C TRP A 194 -17.57 -20.09 -14.53
N SER A 195 -17.05 -18.87 -14.51
CA SER A 195 -16.45 -18.26 -13.32
C SER A 195 -17.11 -16.92 -13.00
N ILE A 196 -17.24 -16.65 -11.71
CA ILE A 196 -17.65 -15.36 -11.18
C ILE A 196 -16.46 -14.70 -10.50
N VAL A 197 -16.34 -13.40 -10.70
CA VAL A 197 -15.35 -12.53 -10.04
C VAL A 197 -16.10 -11.43 -9.34
N GLY A 198 -15.65 -11.03 -8.15
CA GLY A 198 -16.20 -9.89 -7.45
C GLY A 198 -15.14 -9.20 -6.61
N ALA A 199 -15.26 -7.88 -6.50
CA ALA A 199 -14.46 -7.07 -5.60
C ALA A 199 -15.33 -6.03 -4.90
N TYR A 200 -15.00 -5.72 -3.65
CA TYR A 200 -15.71 -4.74 -2.84
C TYR A 200 -14.73 -4.02 -1.91
N TYR A 201 -14.61 -2.71 -2.08
CA TYR A 201 -13.74 -1.84 -1.28
C TYR A 201 -14.60 -0.84 -0.53
N PHE A 202 -14.38 -0.75 0.78
CA PHE A 202 -15.20 0.03 1.69
C PHE A 202 -14.34 0.93 2.56
N ASP A 203 -14.61 2.22 2.51
CA ASP A 203 -14.02 3.23 3.38
C ASP A 203 -14.80 3.28 4.69
N THR A 204 -14.12 2.96 5.78
CA THR A 204 -14.67 2.92 7.13
C THR A 204 -14.75 4.28 7.81
N ASN A 205 -13.94 5.27 7.38
CA ASN A 205 -14.02 6.64 7.87
C ASN A 205 -15.27 7.32 7.29
N ALA A 206 -15.42 7.25 5.97
CA ALA A 206 -16.55 7.86 5.26
C ALA A 206 -17.84 7.01 5.31
N ASN A 207 -17.75 5.77 5.79
CA ASN A 207 -18.83 4.77 5.79
C ASN A 207 -19.46 4.60 4.39
N LYS A 208 -18.61 4.52 3.36
CA LYS A 208 -19.01 4.46 1.94
C LYS A 208 -18.19 3.44 1.18
N ALA A 209 -18.82 2.77 0.22
CA ALA A 209 -18.10 1.93 -0.72
C ALA A 209 -17.25 2.82 -1.64
N ALA A 210 -15.96 2.51 -1.76
CA ALA A 210 -15.05 3.17 -2.69
C ALA A 210 -15.16 2.56 -4.09
N ASP A 211 -15.25 1.23 -4.17
CA ASP A 211 -15.36 0.48 -5.42
C ASP A 211 -16.15 -0.84 -5.21
N GLN A 212 -16.91 -1.23 -6.22
CA GLN A 212 -17.73 -2.44 -6.25
C GLN A 212 -17.71 -3.02 -7.66
N MET A 213 -17.31 -4.28 -7.79
CA MET A 213 -17.25 -4.95 -9.08
C MET A 213 -17.87 -6.34 -8.99
N VAL A 214 -18.58 -6.73 -10.06
CA VAL A 214 -18.98 -8.11 -10.30
C VAL A 214 -18.80 -8.44 -11.78
N GLY A 215 -18.21 -9.59 -12.05
CA GLY A 215 -17.93 -10.09 -13.39
C GLY A 215 -18.31 -11.55 -13.54
N LEU A 216 -18.78 -11.91 -14.72
CA LEU A 216 -19.07 -13.28 -15.12
C LEU A 216 -18.27 -13.61 -16.38
N GLN A 217 -17.57 -14.73 -16.35
CA GLN A 217 -16.78 -15.21 -17.47
C GLN A 217 -17.25 -16.61 -17.89
N TYR A 218 -17.37 -16.80 -19.20
CA TYR A 218 -17.61 -18.09 -19.84
C TYR A 218 -16.41 -18.48 -20.69
N ASN A 219 -15.86 -19.68 -20.49
CA ASN A 219 -14.68 -20.20 -21.18
C ASN A 219 -15.04 -21.39 -22.08
N SER A 220 -14.93 -21.21 -23.39
CA SER A 220 -14.98 -22.30 -24.37
C SER A 220 -13.58 -22.79 -24.75
N CYS A 221 -13.48 -23.78 -25.64
CA CYS A 221 -12.21 -24.26 -26.18
C CYS A 221 -11.50 -23.26 -27.11
N CYS A 222 -12.26 -22.36 -27.75
CA CYS A 222 -11.73 -21.45 -28.78
C CYS A 222 -12.05 -19.97 -28.51
N TYR A 223 -12.80 -19.65 -27.46
CA TYR A 223 -13.14 -18.28 -27.11
C TYR A 223 -13.52 -18.15 -25.63
N ALA A 224 -13.41 -16.95 -25.07
CA ALA A 224 -13.93 -16.57 -23.77
C ALA A 224 -14.82 -15.32 -23.90
N LEU A 225 -15.92 -15.30 -23.15
CA LEU A 225 -16.82 -14.16 -23.04
C LEU A 225 -16.78 -13.64 -21.61
N ARG A 226 -16.63 -12.32 -21.43
CA ARG A 226 -16.67 -11.66 -20.13
C ARG A 226 -17.70 -10.55 -20.14
N VAL A 227 -18.51 -10.51 -19.10
CA VAL A 227 -19.43 -9.41 -18.79
C VAL A 227 -19.13 -8.92 -17.40
N GLY A 228 -18.99 -7.61 -17.23
CA GLY A 228 -18.70 -7.00 -15.95
C GLY A 228 -19.56 -5.77 -15.68
N TYR A 229 -19.81 -5.53 -14.40
CA TYR A 229 -20.35 -4.29 -13.87
C TYR A 229 -19.40 -3.78 -12.79
N GLU A 230 -19.10 -2.49 -12.84
CA GLU A 230 -18.25 -1.80 -11.87
C GLU A 230 -18.93 -0.50 -11.46
N ARG A 231 -18.92 -0.20 -10.15
CA ARG A 231 -19.28 1.09 -9.59
C ARG A 231 -18.11 1.62 -8.78
N LYS A 232 -17.46 2.66 -9.28
CA LYS A 232 -16.27 3.26 -8.68
C LYS A 232 -16.44 4.73 -8.35
N LEU A 233 -15.69 5.20 -7.36
CA LEU A 233 -15.51 6.62 -7.11
C LEU A 233 -14.74 7.25 -8.28
N ASN A 234 -15.30 8.31 -8.88
CA ASN A 234 -14.77 8.96 -10.08
C ASN A 234 -14.55 10.49 -9.88
N GLY A 235 -14.64 10.98 -8.64
CA GLY A 235 -14.31 12.36 -8.33
C GLY A 235 -15.05 12.89 -7.11
N TRP A 236 -15.03 14.21 -6.98
CA TRP A 236 -15.60 14.94 -5.86
C TRP A 236 -16.59 16.01 -6.35
N ASP A 237 -17.71 16.13 -5.67
CA ASP A 237 -18.67 17.22 -5.82
C ASP A 237 -18.36 18.30 -4.80
N THR A 238 -17.77 19.40 -5.27
CA THR A 238 -17.43 20.55 -4.42
C THR A 238 -18.64 21.34 -3.94
N GLN A 239 -19.78 21.28 -4.64
CA GLN A 239 -20.99 22.00 -4.24
C GLN A 239 -21.71 21.29 -3.10
N ASN A 240 -21.81 19.96 -3.21
CA ASN A 240 -22.52 19.13 -2.24
C ASN A 240 -21.58 18.45 -1.22
N VAL A 241 -20.27 18.68 -1.34
CA VAL A 241 -19.23 18.14 -0.44
C VAL A 241 -19.35 16.62 -0.32
N GLN A 242 -19.38 15.93 -1.46
CA GLN A 242 -19.59 14.48 -1.52
C GLN A 242 -18.86 13.78 -2.68
N SER A 243 -18.57 12.50 -2.51
CA SER A 243 -18.01 11.64 -3.56
C SER A 243 -18.96 11.47 -4.75
N LYS A 244 -18.41 11.56 -5.96
CA LYS A 244 -19.11 11.22 -7.21
C LYS A 244 -18.77 9.78 -7.61
N TYR A 245 -19.78 9.06 -8.07
CA TYR A 245 -19.65 7.69 -8.53
C TYR A 245 -19.95 7.59 -10.01
N ASP A 246 -19.24 6.68 -10.66
CA ASP A 246 -19.51 6.26 -12.03
C ASP A 246 -19.87 4.77 -12.05
N ASN A 247 -20.70 4.37 -13.01
CA ASN A 247 -21.12 2.98 -13.19
C ASN A 247 -20.80 2.55 -14.61
N VAL A 248 -20.01 1.48 -14.74
CA VAL A 248 -19.50 0.98 -16.01
C VAL A 248 -20.00 -0.44 -16.22
N ILE A 249 -20.53 -0.72 -17.41
CA ILE A 249 -20.82 -2.08 -17.86
C ILE A 249 -19.91 -2.40 -19.03
N GLY A 250 -19.16 -3.49 -18.92
CA GLY A 250 -18.19 -3.92 -19.92
C GLY A 250 -18.53 -5.29 -20.50
N PHE A 251 -18.30 -5.45 -21.80
CA PHE A 251 -18.35 -6.72 -22.51
C PHE A 251 -17.01 -6.94 -23.20
N ASN A 252 -16.39 -8.10 -23.01
CA ASN A 252 -15.13 -8.45 -23.65
C ASN A 252 -15.20 -9.86 -24.24
N ILE A 253 -14.64 -10.02 -25.44
CA ILE A 253 -14.59 -11.29 -26.16
C ILE A 253 -13.12 -11.56 -26.51
N GLU A 254 -12.62 -12.72 -26.10
CA GLU A 254 -11.25 -13.15 -26.33
C GLU A 254 -11.26 -14.41 -27.19
N LEU A 255 -10.55 -14.41 -28.33
CA LEU A 255 -10.40 -15.60 -29.17
C LEU A 255 -9.13 -16.37 -28.77
N ARG A 256 -9.26 -17.68 -28.54
CA ARG A 256 -8.15 -18.55 -28.11
C ARG A 256 -7.79 -19.54 -29.20
N ARG A 257 -6.48 -19.71 -29.45
CA ARG A 257 -6.00 -20.72 -30.42
C ARG A 257 -5.95 -22.11 -29.76
N PRO A 258 -6.26 -23.19 -30.51
CA PRO A 258 -6.25 -24.57 -29.99
C PRO A 258 -4.90 -25.05 -29.43
N GLU A 259 -3.78 -24.49 -29.88
CA GLU A 259 -2.42 -24.94 -29.53
C GLU A 259 -1.82 -24.25 -28.30
N PHE A 260 -2.55 -23.34 -27.65
CA PHE A 260 -2.07 -22.64 -26.46
C PHE A 260 -3.12 -22.72 -25.35
N GLN A 261 -3.28 -23.90 -24.76
CA GLN A 261 -3.88 -24.05 -23.43
C GLN A 261 -2.90 -23.54 -22.38
N LEU A 262 -2.60 -22.23 -22.36
CA LEU A 262 -2.29 -21.64 -21.07
C LEU A 262 -3.59 -21.70 -20.28
N ARG A 263 -3.59 -22.50 -19.21
CA ARG A 263 -4.50 -22.27 -18.09
C ARG A 263 -4.31 -20.78 -17.75
N SER A 264 -5.36 -20.02 -18.00
CA SER A 264 -5.29 -18.57 -17.99
C SER A 264 -5.99 -18.13 -16.71
N GLY A 265 -5.24 -17.89 -15.64
CA GLY A 265 -5.73 -17.30 -14.39
C GLY A 265 -6.24 -15.86 -14.49
N HIS A 266 -6.77 -15.47 -15.65
CA HIS A 266 -7.14 -14.09 -15.98
C HIS A 266 -8.33 -13.58 -15.15
N ALA A 267 -9.16 -14.47 -14.61
CA ALA A 267 -10.27 -14.08 -13.72
C ALA A 267 -9.75 -13.62 -12.35
N ALA A 268 -8.73 -14.31 -11.81
CA ALA A 268 -8.01 -13.93 -10.62
C ALA A 268 -7.19 -12.64 -10.82
N ASP A 269 -6.51 -12.52 -11.96
CA ASP A 269 -5.71 -11.33 -12.27
C ASP A 269 -6.59 -10.09 -12.43
N ALA A 270 -7.79 -10.18 -13.05
CA ALA A 270 -8.73 -9.08 -13.10
C ALA A 270 -9.22 -8.63 -11.72
N ALA A 271 -9.36 -9.55 -10.76
CA ALA A 271 -9.72 -9.21 -9.38
C ALA A 271 -8.56 -8.50 -8.62
N LEU A 272 -7.31 -8.83 -8.98
CA LEU A 272 -6.10 -8.34 -8.34
C LEU A 272 -5.54 -7.06 -8.96
N GLU A 273 -5.68 -6.85 -10.27
CA GLU A 273 -5.32 -5.59 -10.93
C GLU A 273 -6.14 -4.43 -10.35
N HIS A 274 -7.39 -4.69 -9.98
CA HIS A 274 -8.23 -3.74 -9.23
C HIS A 274 -7.82 -3.60 -7.74
N SER A 275 -7.14 -4.57 -7.14
CA SER A 275 -6.57 -4.43 -5.78
C SER A 275 -5.23 -3.68 -5.76
N ALA A 276 -4.60 -3.57 -6.93
CA ALA A 276 -3.31 -2.93 -7.13
C ALA A 276 -3.40 -1.43 -7.46
N VAL A 277 -4.57 -0.80 -7.36
CA VAL A 277 -4.65 0.67 -7.42
C VAL A 277 -3.80 1.23 -6.26
N PRO A 278 -2.72 1.97 -6.56
CA PRO A 278 -1.80 2.52 -5.58
C PRO A 278 -2.45 3.64 -4.75
#